data_AF-A0A2N7QC80-F1
#
_entry.id   AF-A0A2N7QC80-F1
#
_cell.length_a   1.000
_cell.length_b   1.000
_cell.length_c   1.000
_cell.angle_alpha   90.00
_cell.angle_beta   90.00
_cell.angle_gamma   90.00
#
_symmetry.space_group_name_H-M   'P 1'
#
loop_
_entity.id
_entity.type
_entity.pdbx_description
1 polymer ?
#
loop_
_entity_poly.entity_id
_entity_poly.type
_entity_poly.pdbx_seq_one_letter_code
_entity_poly.pdbx_strand_id
1 'polypeptide(L)'
;MGRKTTIFFFILFNLLIFIGISLSSASDENYIHLMKGTKIESSGNLIRFIMPDKMIEVIGTGGLLRIKAYDKTHQLLHSAKQGQLIYVLNTSELRNQQVLPEDLILLNFKGLGPQPDPPGKIFLLKSGTKISRDKGDLVFATDNGTKLIFMPEPNGVTGKCQAYDSANKLLFTRANAGLARMIDFQSLKNKGAIQNIQTWIIFSSEIEEK
;
A
#
# COMPACT_ATOMS: atom_id res chain seq x y z
N MET A 1 -54.08 -34.52 -4.23
CA MET A 1 -53.29 -33.45 -3.56
C MET A 1 -52.02 -34.08 -3.00
N GLY A 2 -50.82 -33.53 -3.25
CA GLY A 2 -49.61 -33.96 -2.50
C GLY A 2 -48.30 -34.24 -3.26
N ARG A 3 -48.24 -34.09 -4.60
CA ARG A 3 -46.98 -34.37 -5.35
C ARG A 3 -46.42 -33.20 -6.18
N LYS A 4 -47.21 -32.16 -6.45
CA LYS A 4 -46.77 -31.01 -7.28
C LYS A 4 -46.16 -29.86 -6.47
N THR A 5 -46.44 -29.76 -5.17
CA THR A 5 -45.92 -28.70 -4.29
C THR A 5 -44.49 -28.94 -3.83
N THR A 6 -44.05 -30.19 -3.73
CA THR A 6 -42.72 -30.55 -3.21
C THR A 6 -41.60 -30.33 -4.23
N ILE A 7 -41.87 -30.52 -5.52
CA ILE A 7 -40.89 -30.30 -6.60
C ILE A 7 -40.66 -28.80 -6.84
N PHE A 8 -41.70 -27.98 -6.67
CA PHE A 8 -41.59 -26.52 -6.81
C PHE A 8 -40.72 -25.91 -5.70
N PHE A 9 -40.80 -26.42 -4.47
CA PHE A 9 -39.93 -26.00 -3.36
C PHE A 9 -38.48 -26.44 -3.54
N PHE A 10 -38.22 -27.62 -4.11
CA PHE A 10 -36.85 -28.09 -4.35
C PHE A 10 -36.11 -27.29 -5.44
N ILE A 11 -36.84 -26.83 -6.47
CA ILE A 11 -36.27 -26.00 -7.54
C ILE A 11 -36.09 -24.55 -7.04
N LEU A 12 -37.02 -24.02 -6.24
CA LEU A 12 -36.89 -22.69 -5.65
C LEU A 12 -35.77 -22.62 -4.60
N PHE A 13 -35.54 -23.70 -3.84
CA PHE A 13 -34.44 -23.79 -2.87
C PHE A 13 -33.06 -23.90 -3.54
N ASN A 14 -32.95 -24.61 -4.67
CA ASN A 14 -31.70 -24.62 -5.45
C ASN A 14 -31.47 -23.32 -6.23
N LEU A 15 -32.52 -22.61 -6.62
CA LEU A 15 -32.40 -21.30 -7.27
C LEU A 15 -32.00 -20.19 -6.28
N LEU A 16 -32.39 -20.30 -5.00
CA LEU A 16 -31.94 -19.41 -3.92
C LEU A 16 -30.50 -19.67 -3.46
N ILE A 17 -29.97 -20.88 -3.65
CA ILE A 17 -28.55 -21.18 -3.40
C ILE A 17 -27.64 -20.58 -4.49
N PHE A 18 -28.18 -20.26 -5.67
CA PHE A 18 -27.44 -19.58 -6.74
C PHE A 18 -27.38 -18.05 -6.62
N ILE A 19 -28.13 -17.44 -5.69
CA ILE A 19 -28.18 -15.97 -5.51
C ILE A 19 -27.29 -15.48 -4.35
N GLY A 20 -26.71 -16.38 -3.55
CA GLY A 20 -26.03 -16.02 -2.30
C GLY A 20 -24.50 -15.96 -2.34
N ILE A 21 -23.85 -16.26 -3.46
CA ILE A 21 -22.39 -16.34 -3.53
C ILE A 21 -21.88 -15.47 -4.68
N SER A 22 -21.98 -14.16 -4.49
CA SER A 22 -20.97 -13.26 -5.04
C SER A 22 -19.67 -13.53 -4.29
N LEU A 23 -18.97 -14.62 -4.65
CA LEU A 23 -17.59 -14.85 -4.25
C LEU A 23 -16.74 -13.79 -4.98
N SER A 24 -16.80 -12.53 -4.54
CA SER A 24 -15.78 -11.54 -4.85
C SER A 24 -14.60 -11.80 -3.91
N SER A 25 -13.98 -12.98 -4.01
CA SER A 25 -12.76 -13.34 -3.27
C SER A 25 -11.57 -13.30 -4.20
N ALA A 26 -11.25 -12.09 -4.62
CA ALA A 26 -9.95 -11.60 -5.05
C ALA A 26 -10.22 -10.18 -5.55
N SER A 27 -10.17 -9.18 -4.67
CA SER A 27 -9.76 -7.90 -5.24
C SER A 27 -8.33 -8.15 -5.72
N ASP A 28 -8.06 -7.94 -7.00
CA ASP A 28 -6.71 -7.91 -7.61
C ASP A 28 -5.82 -6.80 -6.99
N GLU A 29 -6.18 -6.32 -5.80
CA GLU A 29 -5.47 -5.28 -5.08
C GLU A 29 -4.28 -5.93 -4.39
N ASN A 30 -3.11 -5.67 -4.94
CA ASN A 30 -1.82 -5.99 -4.34
C ASN A 30 -1.53 -5.12 -3.11
N TYR A 31 -2.56 -4.62 -2.42
CA TYR A 31 -2.42 -3.78 -1.24
C TYR A 31 -3.63 -3.86 -0.30
N ILE A 32 -3.42 -3.46 0.95
CA ILE A 32 -4.48 -3.18 1.92
C ILE A 32 -4.29 -1.78 2.52
N HIS A 33 -5.37 -0.99 2.52
CA HIS A 33 -5.42 0.26 3.25
C HIS A 33 -5.72 0.02 4.73
N LEU A 34 -4.84 0.53 5.60
CA LEU A 34 -5.04 0.61 7.03
C LEU A 34 -5.51 2.02 7.40
N MET A 35 -6.79 2.14 7.75
CA MET A 35 -7.41 3.41 8.06
C MET A 35 -6.92 3.97 9.41
N LYS A 36 -6.97 5.30 9.55
CA LYS A 36 -6.77 5.96 10.85
C LYS A 36 -7.79 5.41 11.86
N GLY A 37 -7.34 5.14 13.08
CA GLY A 37 -8.16 4.55 14.14
C GLY A 37 -8.15 3.01 14.17
N THR A 38 -7.47 2.36 13.22
CA THR A 38 -7.24 0.91 13.28
C THR A 38 -6.51 0.54 14.58
N LYS A 39 -7.04 -0.44 15.31
CA LYS A 39 -6.42 -0.92 16.54
C LYS A 39 -5.21 -1.79 16.20
N ILE A 40 -4.11 -1.57 16.91
CA ILE A 40 -2.86 -2.30 16.74
C ILE A 40 -2.58 -3.10 18.02
N GLU A 41 -2.38 -4.40 17.87
CA GLU A 41 -1.88 -5.28 18.93
C GLU A 41 -0.53 -5.87 18.50
N SER A 42 0.48 -5.75 19.35
CA SER A 42 1.83 -6.24 19.06
C SER A 42 2.21 -7.30 20.10
N SER A 43 2.66 -8.47 19.64
CA SER A 43 3.14 -9.54 20.52
C SER A 43 4.21 -10.37 19.81
N GLY A 44 5.40 -10.46 20.42
CA GLY A 44 6.52 -11.21 19.84
C GLY A 44 6.83 -10.73 18.43
N ASN A 45 6.77 -11.62 17.43
CA ASN A 45 6.98 -11.30 16.01
C ASN A 45 5.67 -11.11 15.21
N LEU A 46 4.57 -10.83 15.89
CA LEU A 46 3.26 -10.63 15.28
C LEU A 46 2.71 -9.24 15.62
N ILE A 47 2.18 -8.57 14.61
CA ILE A 47 1.38 -7.35 14.75
C ILE A 47 0.01 -7.63 14.14
N ARG A 48 -1.06 -7.33 14.89
CA ARG A 48 -2.44 -7.43 14.45
C ARG A 48 -3.02 -6.05 14.22
N PHE A 49 -3.61 -5.86 13.06
CA PHE A 49 -4.45 -4.71 12.73
C PHE A 49 -5.90 -5.17 12.79
N ILE A 50 -6.66 -4.64 13.75
CA ILE A 50 -8.05 -5.01 13.98
C ILE A 50 -8.93 -3.89 13.44
N MET A 51 -9.71 -4.23 12.42
CA MET A 51 -10.72 -3.39 11.80
C MET A 51 -12.13 -3.96 12.09
N PRO A 52 -13.21 -3.19 11.89
CA PRO A 52 -14.56 -3.64 12.27
C PRO A 52 -15.02 -4.95 11.61
N ASP A 53 -14.54 -5.23 10.40
CA ASP A 53 -14.99 -6.32 9.54
C ASP A 53 -13.90 -7.36 9.22
N LYS A 54 -12.63 -7.05 9.55
CA LYS A 54 -11.46 -7.84 9.16
C LYS A 54 -10.31 -7.67 10.14
N MET A 55 -9.43 -8.65 10.16
CA MET A 55 -8.19 -8.63 10.92
C MET A 55 -7.02 -8.92 9.99
N ILE A 56 -5.91 -8.22 10.16
CA ILE A 56 -4.67 -8.48 9.43
C ILE A 56 -3.57 -8.81 10.42
N GLU A 57 -2.91 -9.93 10.20
CA GLU A 57 -1.70 -10.33 10.91
C GLU A 57 -0.48 -10.05 10.03
N VAL A 58 0.45 -9.28 10.55
CA VAL A 58 1.77 -9.03 9.97
C VAL A 58 2.81 -9.71 10.83
N ILE A 59 3.50 -10.70 10.26
CA ILE A 59 4.46 -11.56 10.96
C ILE A 59 5.85 -11.25 10.41
N GLY A 60 6.73 -10.75 11.27
CA GLY A 60 8.13 -10.52 10.92
C GLY A 60 8.91 -11.83 10.88
N THR A 61 9.45 -12.20 9.72
CA THR A 61 10.30 -13.39 9.53
C THR A 61 11.57 -13.04 8.78
N GLY A 62 12.70 -12.91 9.48
CA GLY A 62 14.03 -12.81 8.84
C GLY A 62 14.19 -11.69 7.81
N GLY A 63 13.58 -10.52 8.04
CA GLY A 63 13.60 -9.37 7.12
C GLY A 63 12.44 -9.30 6.13
N LEU A 64 11.60 -10.35 6.05
CA LEU A 64 10.38 -10.37 5.26
C LEU A 64 9.15 -10.22 6.15
N LEU A 65 8.09 -9.61 5.62
CA LEU A 65 6.78 -9.56 6.26
C LEU A 65 5.86 -10.60 5.63
N ARG A 66 5.46 -11.60 6.42
CA ARG A 66 4.35 -12.48 6.05
C ARG A 66 3.04 -11.83 6.49
N ILE A 67 2.05 -11.84 5.62
CA ILE A 67 0.77 -11.20 5.89
C ILE A 67 -0.33 -12.26 5.80
N LYS A 68 -1.26 -12.22 6.74
CA LYS A 68 -2.49 -13.00 6.69
C LYS A 68 -3.67 -12.07 6.94
N ALA A 69 -4.69 -12.17 6.11
CA ALA A 69 -5.93 -11.43 6.28
C ALA A 69 -7.05 -12.40 6.64
N TYR A 70 -7.85 -12.03 7.62
CA TYR A 70 -8.97 -12.80 8.15
C TYR A 70 -10.24 -11.96 8.11
N ASP A 71 -11.37 -12.62 7.96
CA ASP A 71 -12.67 -11.97 8.17
C ASP A 71 -13.03 -11.88 9.66
N LYS A 72 -14.18 -11.27 9.95
CA LYS A 72 -14.75 -11.17 11.30
C LYS A 72 -15.02 -12.50 12.00
N THR A 73 -15.08 -13.61 11.27
CA THR A 73 -15.29 -14.97 11.81
C THR A 73 -13.98 -15.72 12.05
N HIS A 74 -12.84 -15.05 11.83
CA HIS A 74 -11.49 -15.64 11.84
C HIS A 74 -11.23 -16.67 10.73
N GLN A 75 -12.02 -16.63 9.65
CA GLN A 75 -11.71 -17.40 8.45
C GLN A 75 -10.58 -16.70 7.69
N LEU A 76 -9.56 -17.46 7.28
CA LEU A 76 -8.45 -16.96 6.48
C LEU A 76 -8.96 -16.59 5.07
N LEU A 77 -8.82 -15.33 4.70
CA LEU A 77 -9.18 -14.81 3.38
C LEU A 77 -7.98 -14.79 2.42
N HIS A 78 -6.82 -14.39 2.93
CA HIS A 78 -5.62 -14.20 2.11
C HIS A 78 -4.34 -14.45 2.91
N SER A 79 -3.29 -14.93 2.24
CA SER A 79 -1.94 -15.01 2.80
C SER A 79 -0.88 -14.67 1.76
N ALA A 80 0.01 -13.76 2.12
CA ALA A 80 1.18 -13.37 1.34
C ALA A 80 2.46 -13.69 2.11
N LYS A 81 3.47 -14.23 1.41
CA LYS A 81 4.78 -14.54 2.02
C LYS A 81 5.69 -13.31 2.15
N GLN A 82 5.39 -12.26 1.39
CA GLN A 82 6.15 -11.03 1.34
C GLN A 82 5.21 -9.84 1.16
N GLY A 83 5.46 -8.81 1.95
CA GLY A 83 4.89 -7.51 1.73
C GLY A 83 5.73 -6.43 2.38
N GLN A 84 5.36 -5.20 2.08
CA GLN A 84 6.00 -4.00 2.56
C GLN A 84 4.93 -3.13 3.21
N LEU A 85 5.25 -2.60 4.39
CA LEU A 85 4.40 -1.60 4.99
C LEU A 85 4.93 -0.23 4.61
N ILE A 86 4.05 0.63 4.12
CA ILE A 86 4.41 1.96 3.66
C ILE A 86 3.51 3.04 4.24
N TYR A 87 4.08 4.22 4.44
CA TYR A 87 3.35 5.42 4.75
C TYR A 87 3.52 6.43 3.61
N VAL A 88 2.41 6.89 3.02
CA VAL A 88 2.45 7.92 1.97
C VAL A 88 2.52 9.29 2.64
N LEU A 89 3.56 10.03 2.30
CA LEU A 89 3.87 11.31 2.87
C LEU A 89 2.91 12.39 2.37
N ASN A 90 2.44 13.27 3.26
CA ASN A 90 1.84 14.51 2.81
C ASN A 90 2.94 15.50 2.44
N THR A 91 2.98 15.95 1.19
CA THR A 91 4.02 16.87 0.68
C THR A 91 4.09 18.21 1.41
N SER A 92 3.05 18.60 2.16
CA SER A 92 3.13 19.75 3.07
C SER A 92 4.23 19.60 4.12
N GLU A 93 4.54 18.37 4.55
CA GLU A 93 5.62 18.07 5.50
C GLU A 93 7.00 18.41 4.92
N LEU A 94 7.16 18.36 3.59
CA LEU A 94 8.40 18.69 2.91
C LEU A 94 8.54 20.16 2.57
N ARG A 95 7.48 20.98 2.67
CA ARG A 95 7.50 22.36 2.16
C ARG A 95 8.61 23.24 2.74
N ASN A 96 8.98 23.01 3.99
CA ASN A 96 9.99 23.80 4.70
C ASN A 96 11.37 23.11 4.81
N GLN A 97 11.52 21.92 4.25
CA GLN A 97 12.75 21.11 4.39
C GLN A 97 13.77 21.41 3.30
N GLN A 98 15.03 21.70 3.62
CA GLN A 98 16.06 21.91 2.58
C GLN A 98 16.66 20.60 2.05
N VAL A 99 16.60 19.55 2.86
CA VAL A 99 17.09 18.20 2.54
C VAL A 99 16.06 17.18 3.01
N LEU A 100 16.08 16.00 2.41
CA LEU A 100 15.25 14.90 2.90
C LEU A 100 15.74 14.45 4.29
N PRO A 101 14.85 14.34 5.29
CA PRO A 101 15.23 13.87 6.61
C PRO A 101 15.50 12.35 6.63
N GLU A 102 14.92 11.61 5.69
CA GLU A 102 14.97 10.15 5.61
C GLU A 102 14.78 9.67 4.17
N ASP A 103 14.95 8.36 3.98
CA ASP A 103 14.76 7.71 2.70
C ASP A 103 13.28 7.70 2.29
N LEU A 104 12.99 8.13 1.06
CA LEU A 104 11.67 8.06 0.46
C LEU A 104 11.70 7.20 -0.80
N ILE A 105 10.63 6.46 -1.05
CA ILE A 105 10.38 5.74 -2.30
C ILE A 105 9.30 6.47 -3.10
N LEU A 106 9.46 6.52 -4.42
CA LEU A 106 8.41 6.94 -5.33
C LEU A 106 7.53 5.73 -5.67
N LEU A 107 6.23 5.87 -5.50
CA LEU A 107 5.25 4.84 -5.82
C LEU A 107 4.26 5.31 -6.86
N ASN A 108 3.72 4.37 -7.63
CA ASN A 108 2.63 4.62 -8.55
C ASN A 108 1.28 4.38 -7.87
N PHE A 109 0.26 5.20 -8.15
CA PHE A 109 -1.11 5.01 -7.67
C PHE A 109 -2.06 4.78 -8.84
N LYS A 110 -2.95 3.79 -8.68
CA LYS A 110 -4.06 3.53 -9.60
C LYS A 110 -5.36 3.47 -8.81
N GLY A 111 -6.36 4.23 -9.23
CA GLY A 111 -7.58 4.37 -8.45
C GLY A 111 -7.28 5.06 -7.13
N LEU A 112 -7.53 4.37 -6.01
CA LEU A 112 -7.35 4.92 -4.66
C LEU A 112 -6.16 4.34 -3.90
N GLY A 113 -5.37 3.44 -4.51
CA GLY A 113 -4.30 2.73 -3.81
C GLY A 113 -2.98 2.66 -4.58
N PRO A 114 -1.89 2.37 -3.85
CA PRO A 114 -0.57 2.21 -4.43
C PRO A 114 -0.53 0.94 -5.29
N GLN A 115 0.35 0.92 -6.28
CA GLN A 115 0.62 -0.26 -7.09
C GLN A 115 2.09 -0.65 -6.94
N PRO A 116 2.41 -1.95 -6.89
CA PRO A 116 3.79 -2.38 -6.97
C PRO A 116 4.38 -1.91 -8.30
N ASP A 117 5.56 -1.30 -8.24
CA ASP A 117 6.31 -1.00 -9.43
C ASP A 117 6.82 -2.30 -10.08
N PRO A 118 6.99 -2.34 -11.40
CA PRO A 118 7.70 -3.44 -12.04
C PRO A 118 9.09 -3.64 -11.40
N PRO A 119 9.60 -4.88 -11.33
CA PRO A 119 10.93 -5.16 -10.82
C PRO A 119 11.99 -4.23 -11.42
N GLY A 120 12.87 -3.70 -10.56
CA GLY A 120 13.94 -2.78 -10.97
C GLY A 120 13.51 -1.34 -11.27
N LYS A 121 12.22 -0.97 -11.11
CA LYS A 121 11.72 0.41 -11.34
C LYS A 121 11.43 1.21 -10.07
N ILE A 122 11.79 0.70 -8.89
CA ILE A 122 11.65 1.44 -7.64
C ILE A 122 12.64 2.59 -7.65
N PHE A 123 12.13 3.81 -7.46
CA PHE A 123 12.97 5.00 -7.35
C PHE A 123 13.14 5.37 -5.88
N LEU A 124 14.38 5.31 -5.38
CA LEU A 124 14.75 5.64 -4.01
C LEU A 124 15.41 7.02 -3.95
N LEU A 125 14.84 7.92 -3.16
CA LEU A 125 15.44 9.18 -2.74
C LEU A 125 16.05 8.98 -1.36
N LYS A 126 17.37 9.12 -1.23
CA LYS A 126 18.06 8.92 0.05
C LYS A 126 17.90 10.11 0.99
N SER A 127 17.98 9.86 2.28
CA SER A 127 18.18 10.89 3.29
C SER A 127 19.34 11.81 2.90
N GLY A 128 19.19 13.11 3.14
CA GLY A 128 20.15 14.13 2.73
C GLY A 128 19.98 14.65 1.30
N THR A 129 19.16 14.01 0.45
CA THR A 129 18.87 14.51 -0.91
C THR A 129 18.35 15.95 -0.83
N LYS A 130 18.96 16.87 -1.60
CA LYS A 130 18.58 18.28 -1.60
C LYS A 130 17.18 18.47 -2.19
N ILE A 131 16.40 19.32 -1.53
CA ILE A 131 15.06 19.70 -1.96
C ILE A 131 15.07 21.18 -2.35
N SER A 132 14.74 21.45 -3.61
CA SER A 132 14.44 22.80 -4.10
C SER A 132 12.97 22.88 -4.54
N ARG A 133 12.51 24.10 -4.83
CA ARG A 133 11.14 24.33 -5.29
C ARG A 133 11.16 25.19 -6.54
N ASP A 134 10.32 24.83 -7.49
CA ASP A 134 10.04 25.63 -8.68
C ASP A 134 8.53 25.73 -8.84
N LYS A 135 7.98 26.94 -8.74
CA LYS A 135 6.53 27.21 -8.87
C LYS A 135 5.61 26.33 -8.01
N GLY A 136 6.10 25.85 -6.86
CA GLY A 136 5.35 24.98 -5.94
C GLY A 136 5.63 23.49 -6.12
N ASP A 137 6.33 23.09 -7.18
CA ASP A 137 6.78 21.72 -7.41
C ASP A 137 7.98 21.41 -6.51
N LEU A 138 8.08 20.17 -6.05
CA LEU A 138 9.22 19.68 -5.28
C LEU A 138 10.25 19.11 -6.24
N VAL A 139 11.48 19.64 -6.18
CA VAL A 139 12.59 19.21 -7.01
C VAL A 139 13.64 18.57 -6.13
N PHE A 140 14.02 17.34 -6.47
CA PHE A 140 15.00 16.55 -5.74
C PHE A 140 16.23 16.34 -6.62
N ALA A 141 17.40 16.70 -6.09
CA ALA A 141 18.68 16.52 -6.76
C ALA A 141 19.46 15.42 -6.05
N THR A 142 19.57 14.25 -6.69
CA THR A 142 20.28 13.08 -6.15
C THR A 142 21.78 13.15 -6.46
N ASP A 143 22.57 12.40 -5.69
CA ASP A 143 24.05 12.42 -5.79
C ASP A 143 24.59 11.95 -7.14
N ASN A 144 23.83 11.14 -7.88
CA ASN A 144 24.21 10.68 -9.22
C ASN A 144 23.87 11.68 -10.33
N GLY A 145 23.40 12.87 -9.98
CA GLY A 145 23.00 13.92 -10.92
C GLY A 145 21.59 13.76 -11.48
N THR A 146 20.82 12.74 -11.06
CA THR A 146 19.40 12.61 -11.44
C THR A 146 18.59 13.68 -10.73
N LYS A 147 17.76 14.39 -11.52
CA LYS A 147 16.81 15.38 -11.05
C LYS A 147 15.41 14.82 -11.14
N LEU A 148 14.71 14.75 -10.02
CA LEU A 148 13.30 14.36 -9.94
C LEU A 148 12.44 15.58 -9.64
N ILE A 149 11.38 15.78 -10.41
CA ILE A 149 10.40 16.84 -10.24
C ILE A 149 9.07 16.17 -9.87
N PHE A 150 8.56 16.50 -8.70
CA PHE A 150 7.26 16.06 -8.21
C PHE A 150 6.31 17.25 -8.14
N MET A 151 5.23 17.17 -8.92
CA MET A 151 4.17 18.17 -9.03
C MET A 151 2.97 17.69 -8.20
N PRO A 152 2.85 18.09 -6.92
CA PRO A 152 1.79 17.61 -6.03
C PRO A 152 0.41 18.08 -6.50
N GLU A 153 -0.59 17.20 -6.40
CA GLU A 153 -2.00 17.53 -6.54
C GLU A 153 -2.53 18.25 -5.29
N PRO A 154 -3.72 18.89 -5.36
CA PRO A 154 -4.32 19.59 -4.22
C PRO A 154 -4.52 18.74 -2.96
N ASN A 155 -4.63 17.41 -3.11
CA ASN A 155 -4.72 16.49 -1.96
C ASN A 155 -3.42 16.41 -1.15
N GLY A 156 -2.30 16.88 -1.72
CA GLY A 156 -0.98 16.90 -1.11
C GLY A 156 -0.30 15.53 -0.98
N VAL A 157 -0.92 14.45 -1.45
CA VAL A 157 -0.45 13.06 -1.27
C VAL A 157 0.01 12.45 -2.60
N THR A 158 -0.73 12.69 -3.68
CA THR A 158 -0.39 12.25 -5.04
C THR A 158 0.04 13.43 -5.91
N GLY A 159 0.59 13.13 -7.08
CA GLY A 159 1.09 14.14 -8.00
C GLY A 159 1.54 13.55 -9.33
N LYS A 160 2.01 14.41 -10.23
CA LYS A 160 2.77 13.98 -11.42
C LYS A 160 4.24 13.97 -11.08
N CYS A 161 4.99 13.05 -11.65
CA CYS A 161 6.43 12.95 -11.44
C CYS A 161 7.18 12.82 -12.76
N GLN A 162 8.29 13.53 -12.88
CA GLN A 162 9.24 13.42 -13.98
C GLN A 162 10.64 13.24 -13.42
N ALA A 163 11.45 12.40 -14.05
CA ALA A 163 12.86 12.25 -13.71
C ALA A 163 13.74 12.50 -14.95
N TYR A 164 14.86 13.17 -14.73
CA TYR A 164 15.84 13.51 -15.75
C TYR A 164 17.22 13.07 -15.28
N ASP A 165 18.05 12.57 -16.19
CA ASP A 165 19.45 12.28 -15.90
C ASP A 165 20.29 13.56 -15.78
N SER A 166 21.60 13.39 -15.51
CA SER A 166 22.55 14.49 -15.41
C SER A 166 22.73 15.28 -16.71
N ALA A 167 22.34 14.74 -17.86
CA ALA A 167 22.36 15.41 -19.16
C ALA A 167 21.02 16.09 -19.49
N ASN A 168 20.09 16.18 -18.52
CA ASN A 168 18.72 16.65 -18.68
C ASN A 168 17.87 15.84 -19.69
N LYS A 169 18.24 14.58 -19.98
CA LYS A 169 17.39 13.69 -20.77
C LYS A 169 16.30 13.10 -19.87
N LEU A 170 15.06 13.11 -20.35
CA LEU A 170 13.92 12.53 -19.64
C LEU A 170 14.11 11.01 -19.50
N LEU A 171 14.10 10.53 -18.25
CA LEU A 171 14.16 9.11 -17.90
C LEU A 171 12.76 8.50 -17.86
N PHE A 172 11.81 9.17 -17.18
CA PHE A 172 10.43 8.74 -17.12
C PHE A 172 9.47 9.89 -16.75
N THR A 173 8.20 9.66 -17.06
CA THR A 173 7.05 10.42 -16.54
C THR A 173 6.07 9.44 -15.91
N ARG A 174 5.56 9.77 -14.71
CA ARG A 174 4.49 9.04 -14.03
C ARG A 174 3.36 10.00 -13.66
N ALA A 175 2.14 9.62 -14.00
CA ALA A 175 0.94 10.23 -13.44
C ALA A 175 0.57 9.51 -12.14
N ASN A 176 -0.10 10.22 -11.22
CA ASN A 176 -0.57 9.68 -9.95
C ASN A 176 0.55 9.02 -9.12
N ALA A 177 1.71 9.65 -9.04
CA ALA A 177 2.79 9.19 -8.17
C ALA A 177 2.60 9.70 -6.73
N GLY A 178 3.10 8.97 -5.74
CA GLY A 178 3.18 9.41 -4.35
C GLY A 178 4.58 9.18 -3.78
N LEU A 179 5.00 10.03 -2.86
CA LEU A 179 6.22 9.84 -2.08
C LEU A 179 5.87 9.07 -0.81
N ALA A 180 6.58 7.98 -0.52
CA ALA A 180 6.28 7.15 0.63
C ALA A 180 7.53 6.75 1.42
N ARG A 181 7.33 6.45 2.70
CA ARG A 181 8.32 5.87 3.61
C ARG A 181 8.04 4.39 3.77
N MET A 182 9.07 3.56 3.69
CA MET A 182 8.96 2.18 4.17
C MET A 182 8.96 2.19 5.69
N ILE A 183 8.06 1.43 6.30
CA ILE A 183 8.00 1.27 7.74
C ILE A 183 8.56 -0.10 8.08
N ASP A 184 9.65 -0.13 8.84
CA ASP A 184 10.20 -1.38 9.33
C ASP A 184 9.31 -1.99 10.43
N PHE A 185 9.44 -3.30 10.61
CA PHE A 185 8.64 -4.05 11.56
C PHE A 185 8.84 -3.60 13.02
N GLN A 186 10.04 -3.17 13.41
CA GLN A 186 10.33 -2.77 14.80
C GLN A 186 9.70 -1.41 15.11
N SER A 187 9.82 -0.46 14.18
CA SER A 187 9.11 0.82 14.24
C SER A 187 7.60 0.63 14.39
N LEU A 188 7.03 -0.40 13.77
CA LEU A 188 5.61 -0.75 13.94
C LEU A 188 5.28 -1.31 15.32
N LYS A 189 6.10 -2.20 15.87
CA LYS A 189 5.89 -2.72 17.23
C LYS A 189 5.86 -1.61 18.27
N ASN A 190 6.65 -0.57 18.03
CA ASN A 190 6.78 0.58 18.91
C ASN A 190 5.69 1.66 18.65
N LYS A 191 4.82 1.48 17.65
CA LYS A 191 3.66 2.35 17.50
C LYS A 191 2.65 2.09 18.62
N GLY A 192 1.98 3.17 19.05
CA GLY A 192 0.90 3.06 20.03
C GLY A 192 -0.26 2.17 19.56
N ALA A 193 -1.14 1.81 20.49
CA ALA A 193 -2.24 0.86 20.26
C ALA A 193 -3.27 1.28 19.19
N ILE A 194 -3.17 2.50 18.66
CA ILE A 194 -4.09 3.05 17.67
C ILE A 194 -3.27 3.70 16.54
N GLN A 195 -3.65 3.38 15.32
CA GLN A 195 -3.04 3.94 14.13
C GLN A 195 -3.45 5.40 13.91
N ASN A 196 -2.50 6.32 14.07
CA ASN A 196 -2.74 7.76 13.93
C ASN A 196 -2.56 8.29 12.50
N ILE A 197 -2.02 7.46 11.61
CA ILE A 197 -1.58 7.85 10.27
C ILE A 197 -2.06 6.78 9.28
N GLN A 198 -2.61 7.19 8.14
CA GLN A 198 -3.01 6.25 7.07
C GLN A 198 -1.79 5.46 6.59
N THR A 199 -1.89 4.15 6.46
CA THR A 199 -0.76 3.30 6.08
C THR A 199 -1.25 2.26 5.10
N TRP A 200 -0.38 1.82 4.20
CA TRP A 200 -0.71 0.76 3.26
C TRP A 200 0.19 -0.43 3.49
N ILE A 201 -0.38 -1.61 3.35
CA ILE A 201 0.37 -2.84 3.19
C ILE A 201 0.39 -3.12 1.70
N ILE A 202 1.57 -3.20 1.07
CA ILE A 202 1.69 -3.63 -0.32
C ILE A 202 2.19 -5.08 -0.32
N PHE A 203 1.54 -5.94 -1.08
CA PHE A 203 2.00 -7.30 -1.33
C PHE A 203 3.05 -7.26 -2.43
N SER A 204 4.22 -7.81 -2.15
CA SER A 204 5.23 -8.00 -3.20
C SER A 204 4.84 -9.26 -3.96
N SER A 205 4.45 -9.10 -5.23
CA SER A 205 4.44 -10.20 -6.17
C SER A 205 5.90 -10.47 -6.56
N GLU A 206 6.69 -11.14 -5.73
CA GLU A 206 7.92 -11.71 -6.28
C GLU A 206 7.51 -12.78 -7.30
N ILE A 207 7.91 -12.50 -8.54
CA ILE A 207 8.05 -13.44 -9.63
C ILE A 207 8.88 -14.60 -9.08
N GLU A 208 8.36 -15.82 -9.15
CA GLU A 208 9.21 -17.00 -9.01
C GLU A 208 10.27 -16.92 -10.13
N GLU A 209 11.50 -16.51 -9.79
CA GLU A 209 12.65 -16.88 -10.60
C GLU A 209 12.74 -18.41 -10.54
N LYS A 210 12.41 -19.05 -11.66
CA LYS A 210 12.61 -20.47 -11.92
C LYS A 210 14.08 -20.76 -12.17
#